data_AF-A0A920RGK1-F1
#
_entry.id   AF-A0A920RGK1-F1
#
_cell.length_a   1.000
_cell.length_b   1.000
_cell.length_c   1.000
_cell.angle_alpha   90.00
_cell.angle_beta   90.00
_cell.angle_gamma   90.00
#
_symmetry.space_group_name_H-M   'P 1'
#
loop_
_entity.id
_entity.type
_entity.pdbx_description
1 polymer ?
#
loop_
_entity_poly.entity_id
_entity_poly.type
_entity_poly.pdbx_seq_one_letter_code
_entity_poly.pdbx_strand_id
1 'polypeptide(L)'
;MKGPGGDPIRQVGPPPGPMGWGRFFWGLTGKKRSIVMNLKHLEGRETFYQLVEEADIVVHNMRAQAAERLSIDYSTLRGYKPDIIYCGTYGFRQSGPYGKKPAFDDMIQAASGLAHLQGRGGKPHYITSAIADKITATTVAMPSVWR
;
A
#
# COMPACT_ATOMS: atom_id res chain seq x y z
N MET A 1 -5.66 -4.31 7.44
CA MET A 1 -6.50 -5.50 7.14
C MET A 1 -5.74 -6.44 6.20
N LYS A 2 -5.90 -7.76 6.34
CA LYS A 2 -5.17 -8.75 5.54
C LYS A 2 -6.08 -9.91 5.13
N GLY A 3 -5.86 -10.46 3.95
CA GLY A 3 -6.58 -11.67 3.50
C GLY A 3 -6.24 -12.92 4.35
N PRO A 4 -6.87 -14.07 4.07
CA PRO A 4 -6.82 -15.26 4.92
C PRO A 4 -5.41 -15.77 5.27
N GLY A 5 -4.43 -15.59 4.37
CA GLY A 5 -3.01 -15.96 4.58
C GLY A 5 -2.14 -14.88 5.21
N GLY A 6 -2.71 -13.73 5.58
CA GLY A 6 -1.96 -12.57 6.04
C GLY A 6 -1.33 -11.78 4.89
N ASP A 7 -0.23 -11.09 5.20
CA ASP A 7 0.48 -10.27 4.24
C ASP A 7 1.65 -11.10 3.70
N PRO A 8 1.82 -11.26 2.37
CA PRO A 8 2.91 -12.04 1.80
C PRO A 8 4.29 -11.63 2.32
N ILE A 9 4.49 -10.35 2.66
CA ILE A 9 5.81 -9.89 3.16
C ILE A 9 6.15 -10.42 4.55
N ARG A 10 5.21 -11.07 5.26
CA ARG A 10 5.47 -11.79 6.53
C ARG A 10 6.54 -12.85 6.40
N GLN A 11 6.78 -13.38 5.21
CA GLN A 11 7.78 -14.43 4.96
C GLN A 11 9.09 -13.88 4.38
N VAL A 12 9.21 -12.56 4.19
CA VAL A 12 10.38 -11.95 3.56
C VAL A 12 11.49 -11.68 4.60
N GLY A 13 12.71 -12.10 4.27
CA GLY A 13 13.92 -11.88 5.05
C GLY A 13 14.38 -13.10 5.87
N PRO A 14 15.45 -12.95 6.67
CA PRO A 14 16.04 -14.05 7.44
C PRO A 14 15.03 -14.74 8.37
N PRO A 15 15.22 -16.06 8.65
CA PRO A 15 14.30 -16.91 9.42
C PRO A 15 14.01 -16.37 10.83
N PRO A 16 12.88 -16.75 11.45
CA PRO A 16 11.92 -15.76 11.92
C PRO A 16 12.30 -15.09 13.24
N GLY A 17 11.81 -13.86 13.40
CA GLY A 17 11.72 -13.22 14.71
C GLY A 17 10.76 -13.96 15.65
N PRO A 18 10.60 -13.51 16.90
CA PRO A 18 9.93 -14.25 17.99
C PRO A 18 8.48 -14.70 17.73
N MET A 19 7.81 -14.21 16.67
CA MET A 19 6.44 -14.58 16.29
C MET A 19 6.33 -15.36 14.97
N GLY A 20 7.43 -15.92 14.45
CA GLY A 20 7.38 -16.67 13.19
C GLY A 20 7.31 -15.79 11.94
N TRP A 21 7.53 -14.48 12.06
CA TRP A 21 7.54 -13.53 10.94
C TRP A 21 8.97 -13.12 10.56
N GLY A 22 9.19 -12.91 9.26
CA GLY A 22 10.44 -12.38 8.71
C GLY A 22 10.76 -10.99 9.25
N ARG A 23 12.05 -10.72 9.45
CA ARG A 23 12.54 -9.46 10.05
C ARG A 23 12.11 -8.20 9.27
N PHE A 24 11.94 -8.33 7.95
CA PHE A 24 11.48 -7.24 7.11
C PHE A 24 10.06 -6.78 7.51
N PHE A 25 9.14 -7.73 7.67
CA PHE A 25 7.77 -7.44 8.09
C PHE A 25 7.73 -6.82 9.49
N TRP A 26 8.48 -7.39 10.44
CA TRP A 26 8.54 -6.89 11.80
C TRP A 26 9.02 -5.43 11.86
N GLY A 27 10.06 -5.08 11.10
CA GLY A 27 10.57 -3.71 11.01
C GLY A 27 9.55 -2.69 10.48
N LEU A 28 8.61 -3.12 9.64
CA LEU A 28 7.60 -2.25 9.03
C LEU A 28 6.30 -2.14 9.83
N THR A 29 6.01 -3.13 10.69
CA THR A 29 4.69 -3.24 11.34
C THR A 29 4.73 -3.46 12.85
N GLY A 30 5.89 -3.42 13.50
CA GLY A 30 6.04 -3.81 14.92
C GLY A 30 5.16 -3.06 15.92
N LYS A 31 4.58 -1.90 15.55
CA LYS A 31 3.67 -1.11 16.39
C LYS A 31 2.20 -1.14 15.93
N LYS A 32 1.84 -1.97 14.95
CA LYS A 32 0.49 -2.03 14.36
C LYS A 32 -0.29 -3.21 14.95
N ARG A 33 -1.56 -2.98 15.30
CA ARG A 33 -2.53 -4.06 15.57
C ARG A 33 -2.95 -4.71 14.23
N SER A 34 -3.18 -6.02 14.23
CA SER A 34 -3.50 -6.78 13.01
C SER A 34 -4.79 -7.57 13.18
N ILE A 35 -5.73 -7.38 12.25
CA ILE A 35 -6.91 -8.21 12.07
C ILE A 35 -6.88 -8.85 10.67
N VAL A 36 -7.22 -10.14 10.60
CA VAL A 36 -7.39 -10.88 9.34
C VAL A 36 -8.87 -10.85 8.99
N MET A 37 -9.17 -10.49 7.74
CA MET A 37 -10.54 -10.33 7.29
C MET A 37 -10.61 -10.50 5.78
N ASN A 38 -11.66 -11.16 5.31
CA ASN A 38 -11.88 -11.37 3.88
C ASN A 38 -13.00 -10.46 3.37
N LEU A 39 -12.60 -9.36 2.73
CA LEU A 39 -13.50 -8.36 2.14
C LEU A 39 -14.33 -8.88 0.93
N LYS A 40 -14.11 -10.12 0.49
CA LYS A 40 -14.97 -10.75 -0.52
C LYS A 40 -16.29 -11.26 0.07
N HIS A 41 -16.37 -11.43 1.38
CA HIS A 41 -17.61 -11.81 2.07
C HIS A 41 -18.32 -10.57 2.60
N LEU A 42 -19.65 -10.62 2.66
CA LEU A 42 -20.48 -9.53 3.16
C LEU A 42 -20.12 -9.19 4.61
N GLU A 43 -20.07 -10.19 5.48
CA GLU A 43 -19.70 -10.04 6.89
C GLU A 43 -18.33 -9.36 7.06
N GLY A 44 -17.34 -9.75 6.23
CA GLY A 44 -16.03 -9.11 6.22
C GLY A 44 -16.09 -7.63 5.81
N ARG A 45 -17.00 -7.24 4.90
CA ARG A 45 -17.18 -5.83 4.55
C ARG A 45 -17.89 -5.07 5.67
N GLU A 46 -18.90 -5.65 6.29
CA GLU A 46 -19.63 -5.03 7.40
C GLU A 46 -18.70 -4.74 8.59
N THR A 47 -17.90 -5.72 9.03
CA THR A 47 -16.90 -5.47 10.07
C THR A 47 -15.87 -4.43 9.66
N PHE A 48 -15.49 -4.38 8.37
CA PHE A 48 -14.60 -3.33 7.89
C PHE A 48 -15.23 -1.94 7.99
N TYR A 49 -16.49 -1.80 7.61
CA TYR A 49 -17.17 -0.49 7.66
C TYR A 49 -17.36 0.00 9.09
N GLN A 50 -17.62 -0.88 10.06
CA GLN A 50 -17.61 -0.53 11.48
C GLN A 50 -16.25 0.06 11.92
N LEU A 51 -15.14 -0.50 11.42
CA LEU A 51 -13.82 0.07 11.68
C LEU A 51 -13.60 1.41 10.97
N VAL A 52 -14.22 1.62 9.80
CA VAL A 52 -14.13 2.87 9.05
C VAL A 52 -14.90 3.99 9.74
N GLU A 53 -16.03 3.71 10.37
CA GLU A 53 -16.81 4.69 11.13
C GLU A 53 -16.00 5.32 12.28
N GLU A 54 -15.11 4.54 12.90
CA GLU A 54 -14.21 4.99 13.96
C GLU A 54 -12.84 5.48 13.45
N ALA A 55 -12.54 5.30 12.16
CA ALA A 55 -11.23 5.65 11.61
C ALA A 55 -11.19 7.10 11.15
N ASP A 56 -10.07 7.78 11.44
CA ASP A 56 -9.76 9.07 10.82
C ASP A 56 -9.26 8.91 9.38
N ILE A 57 -8.45 7.86 9.14
CA ILE A 57 -7.73 7.65 7.88
C ILE A 57 -7.79 6.18 7.45
N VAL A 58 -8.12 5.95 6.17
CA VAL A 58 -7.96 4.65 5.51
C VAL A 58 -6.84 4.72 4.48
N VAL A 59 -5.82 3.86 4.64
CA VAL A 59 -4.67 3.78 3.72
C VAL A 59 -4.61 2.40 3.07
N HIS A 60 -4.44 2.37 1.74
CA HIS A 60 -4.10 1.14 1.02
C HIS A 60 -3.22 1.38 -0.20
N ASN A 61 -2.53 0.33 -0.64
CA ASN A 61 -1.74 0.30 -1.87
C ASN A 61 -2.30 -0.66 -2.94
N MET A 62 -3.54 -1.14 -2.76
CA MET A 62 -4.26 -1.88 -3.80
C MET A 62 -4.52 -0.99 -5.01
N ARG A 63 -4.53 -1.57 -6.22
CA ARG A 63 -4.95 -0.88 -7.44
C ARG A 63 -6.39 -0.37 -7.27
N ALA A 64 -6.71 0.79 -7.82
CA ALA A 64 -8.03 1.41 -7.67
C ALA A 64 -9.19 0.48 -8.07
N GLN A 65 -9.09 -0.21 -9.21
CA GLN A 65 -10.09 -1.20 -9.64
C GLN A 65 -10.27 -2.36 -8.66
N ALA A 66 -9.21 -2.77 -7.94
CA ALA A 66 -9.32 -3.80 -6.92
C ALA A 66 -10.02 -3.26 -5.66
N ALA A 67 -9.75 -2.01 -5.29
CA ALA A 67 -10.44 -1.32 -4.20
C ALA A 67 -11.94 -1.15 -4.51
N GLU A 68 -12.29 -0.71 -5.71
CA GLU A 68 -13.68 -0.60 -6.19
C GLU A 68 -14.39 -1.97 -6.13
N ARG A 69 -13.77 -3.04 -6.66
CA ARG A 69 -14.35 -4.40 -6.59
C ARG A 69 -14.53 -4.93 -5.17
N LEU A 70 -13.73 -4.47 -4.22
CA LEU A 70 -13.83 -4.82 -2.81
C LEU A 70 -14.74 -3.86 -2.02
N SER A 71 -15.32 -2.85 -2.69
CA SER A 71 -16.16 -1.83 -2.07
C SER A 71 -15.44 -1.03 -0.97
N ILE A 72 -14.17 -0.72 -1.21
CA ILE A 72 -13.35 0.07 -0.28
C ILE A 72 -12.77 1.33 -0.94
N ASP A 73 -13.31 1.72 -2.09
CA ASP A 73 -12.99 2.98 -2.75
C ASP A 73 -13.59 4.17 -1.99
N TYR A 74 -13.08 5.37 -2.29
CA TYR A 74 -13.51 6.59 -1.61
C TYR A 74 -15.02 6.83 -1.66
N SER A 75 -15.67 6.61 -2.81
CA SER A 75 -17.09 6.90 -2.97
C SER A 75 -17.94 6.01 -2.08
N THR A 76 -17.55 4.74 -1.95
CA THR A 76 -18.17 3.80 -1.00
C THR A 76 -17.94 4.25 0.44
N LEU A 77 -16.68 4.51 0.83
CA LEU A 77 -16.35 4.80 2.23
C LEU A 77 -16.91 6.13 2.74
N ARG A 78 -17.02 7.13 1.87
CA ARG A 78 -17.65 8.42 2.20
C ARG A 78 -19.12 8.26 2.57
N GLY A 79 -19.79 7.21 2.09
CA GLY A 79 -21.16 6.87 2.49
C GLY A 79 -21.29 6.44 3.96
N TYR A 80 -20.23 5.88 4.54
CA TYR A 80 -20.17 5.43 5.93
C TYR A 80 -19.57 6.50 6.86
N LYS A 81 -18.56 7.24 6.39
CA LYS A 81 -17.87 8.27 7.16
C LYS A 81 -17.60 9.49 6.25
N PRO A 82 -18.46 10.53 6.26
CA PRO A 82 -18.37 11.65 5.31
C PRO A 82 -17.09 12.49 5.37
N ASP A 83 -16.45 12.54 6.54
CA ASP A 83 -15.20 13.22 6.86
C ASP A 83 -13.97 12.31 6.79
N ILE A 84 -14.10 11.09 6.25
CA ILE A 84 -12.99 10.15 6.15
C ILE A 84 -11.87 10.69 5.25
N ILE A 85 -10.64 10.53 5.72
CA ILE A 85 -9.46 10.75 4.90
C ILE A 85 -9.11 9.44 4.19
N TYR A 86 -9.18 9.44 2.85
CA TYR A 86 -8.88 8.27 2.03
C TYR A 86 -7.55 8.42 1.30
N CYS A 87 -6.67 7.44 1.49
CA CYS A 87 -5.34 7.40 0.92
C CYS A 87 -5.11 6.13 0.08
N GLY A 88 -5.28 6.25 -1.23
CA GLY A 88 -4.81 5.24 -2.19
C GLY A 88 -3.40 5.55 -2.67
N THR A 89 -2.44 4.65 -2.43
CA THR A 89 -1.09 4.76 -2.99
C THR A 89 -0.96 3.92 -4.25
N TYR A 90 -0.65 4.57 -5.37
CA TYR A 90 -0.53 3.94 -6.68
C TYR A 90 0.79 4.34 -7.33
N GLY A 91 1.49 3.38 -7.96
CA GLY A 91 2.73 3.70 -8.67
C GLY A 91 2.52 4.51 -9.95
N PHE A 92 1.35 4.36 -10.60
CA PHE A 92 0.94 5.20 -11.72
C PHE A 92 -0.40 5.84 -11.40
N ARG A 93 -0.61 7.08 -11.86
CA ARG A 93 -1.90 7.76 -11.76
C ARG A 93 -2.99 6.93 -12.42
N GLN A 94 -4.10 6.70 -11.73
CA GLN A 94 -5.21 5.86 -12.20
C GLN A 94 -5.74 6.25 -13.59
N SER A 95 -5.89 7.55 -13.84
CA SER A 95 -6.34 8.12 -15.12
C SER A 95 -5.22 8.37 -16.13
N GLY A 96 -3.98 7.97 -15.80
CA GLY A 96 -2.84 8.07 -16.71
C GLY A 96 -2.73 6.86 -17.66
N PRO A 97 -1.84 6.95 -18.67
CA PRO A 97 -1.66 5.90 -19.69
C PRO A 97 -1.22 4.55 -19.11
N TYR A 98 -0.62 4.56 -17.91
CA TYR A 98 -0.14 3.37 -17.21
C TYR A 98 -1.00 3.00 -15.99
N GLY A 99 -2.15 3.66 -15.76
CA GLY A 99 -2.96 3.47 -14.55
C GLY A 99 -3.48 2.05 -14.33
N LYS A 100 -3.56 1.23 -15.40
CA LYS A 100 -3.94 -0.19 -15.33
C LYS A 100 -2.75 -1.15 -15.18
N LYS A 101 -1.52 -0.68 -15.34
CA LYS A 101 -0.31 -1.52 -15.30
C LYS A 101 0.10 -1.83 -13.85
N PRO A 102 0.73 -3.00 -13.60
CA PRO A 102 1.39 -3.23 -12.32
C PRO A 102 2.51 -2.20 -12.12
N ALA A 103 2.74 -1.84 -10.86
CA ALA A 103 3.85 -1.01 -10.46
C ALA A 103 4.54 -1.67 -9.26
N PHE A 104 5.81 -1.99 -9.43
CA PHE A 104 6.73 -2.39 -8.38
C PHE A 104 7.87 -1.36 -8.34
N ASP A 105 8.61 -1.31 -7.24
CA ASP A 105 9.66 -0.32 -7.02
C ASP A 105 10.63 -0.22 -8.21
N ASP A 106 11.19 -1.35 -8.66
CA ASP A 106 12.11 -1.42 -9.81
C ASP A 106 11.49 -0.88 -11.11
N MET A 107 10.19 -1.13 -11.34
CA MET A 107 9.49 -0.62 -12.52
C MET A 107 9.35 0.90 -12.45
N ILE A 108 9.09 1.45 -11.26
CA ILE A 108 9.00 2.90 -11.07
C ILE A 108 10.39 3.54 -11.15
N GLN A 109 11.43 2.89 -10.62
CA GLN A 109 12.82 3.33 -10.79
C GLN A 109 13.21 3.40 -12.27
N ALA A 110 12.83 2.39 -13.06
CA ALA A 110 13.05 2.39 -14.50
C ALA A 110 12.24 3.48 -15.21
N ALA A 111 10.95 3.57 -14.94
CA ALA A 111 10.03 4.50 -15.61
C ALA A 111 10.30 5.98 -15.28
N SER A 112 10.82 6.27 -14.08
CA SER A 112 11.18 7.63 -13.64
C SER A 112 12.56 8.10 -14.13
N GLY A 113 13.35 7.20 -14.73
CA GLY A 113 14.74 7.49 -15.13
C GLY A 113 15.76 7.35 -14.00
N LEU A 114 15.34 7.06 -12.76
CA LEU A 114 16.26 6.83 -11.63
C LEU A 114 17.29 5.75 -11.93
N ALA A 115 16.86 4.63 -12.53
CA ALA A 115 17.77 3.54 -12.87
C ALA A 115 18.84 3.96 -13.89
N HIS A 116 18.49 4.84 -14.83
CA HIS A 116 19.42 5.38 -15.83
C HIS A 116 20.42 6.34 -15.18
N LEU A 117 19.92 7.27 -14.34
CA LEU A 117 20.76 8.22 -13.60
C LEU A 117 21.76 7.51 -12.68
N GLN A 118 21.32 6.45 -12.00
CA GLN A 118 22.16 5.63 -11.14
C GLN A 118 23.31 4.96 -11.90
N GLY A 119 23.11 4.63 -13.19
CA GLY A 119 24.15 4.08 -14.06
C GLY A 119 25.24 5.07 -14.48
N ARG A 120 25.03 6.38 -14.29
CA ARG A 120 26.01 7.45 -14.55
C ARG A 120 26.67 7.37 -15.94
N GLY A 121 25.85 7.17 -16.98
CA GLY A 121 26.31 7.01 -18.37
C GLY A 121 26.72 5.58 -18.75
N GLY A 122 26.78 4.65 -17.79
CA GLY A 122 26.90 3.22 -18.00
C GLY A 122 25.55 2.52 -18.17
N LYS A 123 25.54 1.20 -17.95
CA LYS A 123 24.30 0.42 -17.94
C LYS A 123 23.38 0.89 -16.80
N PRO A 124 22.05 0.95 -17.00
CA PRO A 124 21.13 1.27 -15.93
C PRO A 124 21.23 0.28 -14.77
N HIS A 125 21.15 0.79 -13.54
CA HIS A 125 21.19 -0.01 -12.31
C HIS A 125 20.15 0.50 -11.32
N TYR A 126 19.48 -0.41 -10.61
CA TYR A 126 18.56 -0.01 -9.56
C TYR A 126 19.32 0.46 -8.32
N ILE A 127 18.73 1.43 -7.63
CA ILE A 127 19.12 1.76 -6.27
C ILE A 127 18.78 0.53 -5.41
N THR A 128 19.74 0.06 -4.60
CA THR A 128 19.59 -1.12 -3.74
C THR A 128 18.74 -0.81 -2.50
N SER A 129 17.56 -0.25 -2.73
CA SER A 129 16.56 0.11 -1.74
C SER A 129 15.21 0.23 -2.42
N ALA A 130 14.12 0.00 -1.68
CA ALA A 130 12.77 0.29 -2.15
C ALA A 130 12.50 1.81 -2.12
N ILE A 131 13.19 2.55 -3.00
CA ILE A 131 13.27 4.01 -2.95
C ILE A 131 11.96 4.68 -3.35
N ALA A 132 11.27 4.14 -4.37
CA ALA A 132 9.98 4.66 -4.81
C ALA A 132 8.90 4.37 -3.76
N ASP A 133 8.94 3.20 -3.12
CA ASP A 133 8.06 2.86 -2.01
C ASP A 133 8.27 3.79 -0.81
N LYS A 134 9.53 4.06 -0.44
CA LYS A 134 9.87 4.98 0.66
C LYS A 134 9.43 6.41 0.38
N ILE A 135 9.70 6.92 -0.82
CA ILE A 135 9.26 8.26 -1.23
C ILE A 135 7.74 8.37 -1.11
N THR A 136 7.02 7.41 -1.68
CA THR A 136 5.55 7.37 -1.62
C THR A 136 5.04 7.36 -0.18
N ALA A 137 5.63 6.52 0.68
CA ALA A 137 5.24 6.44 2.09
C ALA A 137 5.53 7.75 2.85
N THR A 138 6.66 8.39 2.60
CA THR A 138 7.01 9.67 3.24
C THR A 138 6.10 10.80 2.75
N THR A 139 5.78 10.86 1.46
CA THR A 139 4.82 11.84 0.93
C THR A 139 3.46 11.70 1.59
N VAL A 140 2.96 10.47 1.73
CA VAL A 140 1.70 10.17 2.43
C VAL A 140 1.76 10.54 3.91
N ALA A 141 2.91 10.47 4.57
CA ALA A 141 3.03 10.85 5.98
C ALA A 141 3.12 12.37 6.21
N MET A 142 3.35 13.18 5.16
CA MET A 142 3.53 14.62 5.30
C MET A 142 2.21 15.32 5.64
N PRO A 143 2.16 16.16 6.70
CA PRO A 143 0.95 16.87 7.09
C PRO A 143 0.36 17.79 6.01
N SER A 144 1.19 18.31 5.11
CA SER A 144 0.76 19.19 4.01
C SER A 144 -0.11 18.48 2.97
N VAL A 145 -0.12 17.16 2.95
CA VAL A 145 -0.95 16.36 2.03
C VAL A 145 -2.40 16.21 2.53
N TRP A 146 -2.64 16.44 3.82
CA TRP A 146 -3.94 16.18 4.48
C TRP A 146 -4.70 17.43 4.91
N ARG A 147 -4.27 18.62 4.48
CA ARG A 147 -4.96 19.88 4.76
C ARG A 147 -6.07 20.17 3.77
#